data_AF-A0A3M8DA88-F1
#
_entry.id   AF-A0A3M8DA88-F1
#
_cell.length_a   1.000
_cell.length_b   1.000
_cell.length_c   1.000
_cell.angle_alpha   90.00
_cell.angle_beta   90.00
_cell.angle_gamma   90.00
#
_symmetry.space_group_name_H-M   'P 1'
#
loop_
_entity.id
_entity.type
_entity.pdbx_description
1 polymer ?
#
loop_
_entity_poly.entity_id
_entity_poly.type
_entity_poly.pdbx_seq_one_letter_code
_entity_poly.pdbx_strand_id
1 'polypeptide(L)'
;MGFWTRTKLDRRSMKSHWGAMRDMDRNERKSHDIEDLSQKYKQPKNIEQYGIEQVPEAERTVRWYDIFFMVINFLMNPGMILIGGMAVASGLSFWAAIASVVLGIAVAFVAYLIMATIGVDYGVSGAVATRMVYGVRGSKYTVSLFRAATGIYWFSIQTIVGAAAIAVVINKLFQAEVSIVAVSLIFAIFQIVVATFGYNWLKFLSRIALPIKLIGLIAICYMFMTHDDPNYAIPKVFGYEGTVGWGWGVFIVSLNSLTAIWLSMTTDAADFCRYSRTRVDMWIGTMAAACIGTFTSAFVGAYSAAATLGKVPNGLEGAATIASSGFALFMILLVVVLDNWTINVLNIYTSSLSVVNMVPKLGRFWATLLVSVIGVGLSIFPSMLNKLQDTMTVSGIFYAPLAAVVITDYVFVKKGVLLVDQLFEENGIYRYSNGWNIPALTWTIIGFVVYQYTPPEYFQSIVCIVLTGFGYYFHQKLNGQVQKQREMLAKMSA
;
A
#
# COMPACT_ATOMS: atom_id res chain seq x y z
N MET A 1 -6.05 -33.90 -6.17
CA MET A 1 -7.31 -33.96 -5.40
C MET A 1 -7.02 -34.78 -4.15
N GLY A 2 -7.21 -34.19 -2.97
CA GLY A 2 -6.96 -34.83 -1.67
C GLY A 2 -5.57 -34.60 -1.08
N PHE A 3 -5.47 -33.70 -0.09
CA PHE A 3 -4.61 -33.82 1.10
C PHE A 3 -4.92 -32.64 2.04
N TRP A 4 -5.95 -32.83 2.88
CA TRP A 4 -6.24 -32.04 4.07
C TRP A 4 -6.68 -33.01 5.15
N THR A 5 -5.79 -33.36 6.07
CA THR A 5 -6.15 -34.04 7.32
C THR A 5 -5.40 -33.38 8.47
N ARG A 6 -6.16 -32.67 9.29
CA ARG A 6 -5.76 -32.14 10.61
C ARG A 6 -5.50 -33.31 11.56
N THR A 7 -4.38 -33.28 12.29
CA THR A 7 -4.18 -34.07 13.50
C THR A 7 -4.07 -33.14 14.71
N LYS A 8 -4.96 -33.36 15.69
CA LYS A 8 -4.86 -32.86 17.07
C LYS A 8 -3.84 -33.73 17.81
N LEU A 9 -3.04 -33.17 18.73
CA LEU A 9 -2.51 -33.79 19.97
C LEU A 9 -1.80 -32.69 20.81
N ASP A 10 -2.40 -32.31 21.94
CA ASP A 10 -2.13 -32.68 23.35
C ASP A 10 -1.06 -31.81 24.04
N ARG A 11 -1.56 -30.78 24.75
CA ARG A 11 -0.79 -29.80 25.54
C ARG A 11 -0.91 -30.16 27.02
N ARG A 12 0.09 -30.82 27.58
CA ARG A 12 0.23 -31.02 29.04
C ARG A 12 1.64 -30.67 29.52
N SER A 13 1.97 -29.37 29.56
CA SER A 13 2.98 -28.88 30.54
C SER A 13 2.98 -27.35 30.81
N MET A 14 2.22 -26.51 30.09
CA MET A 14 2.13 -25.05 30.37
C MET A 14 0.96 -24.64 31.29
N LYS A 15 0.60 -25.45 32.30
CA LYS A 15 -0.75 -25.37 32.92
C LYS A 15 -0.97 -24.39 34.08
N SER A 16 0.02 -23.72 34.67
CA SER A 16 -0.26 -22.92 35.89
C SER A 16 -0.62 -21.45 35.65
N HIS A 17 -0.19 -20.83 34.54
CA HIS A 17 -0.59 -19.45 34.19
C HIS A 17 -1.62 -19.41 33.05
N TRP A 18 -1.49 -20.33 32.07
CA TRP A 18 -2.44 -20.47 30.97
C TRP A 18 -3.74 -21.21 31.34
N GLY A 19 -3.78 -21.85 32.52
CA GLY A 19 -4.98 -22.50 33.05
C GLY A 19 -6.09 -21.50 33.35
N ALA A 20 -5.76 -20.41 34.04
CA ALA A 20 -6.71 -19.35 34.41
C ALA A 20 -7.22 -18.57 33.18
N MET A 21 -6.35 -18.30 32.19
CA MET A 21 -6.73 -17.67 30.92
C MET A 21 -7.61 -18.57 30.04
N ARG A 22 -7.65 -19.89 30.28
CA ARG A 22 -8.45 -20.82 29.49
C ARG A 22 -9.94 -20.72 29.79
N ASP A 23 -10.26 -20.37 31.04
CA ASP A 23 -11.62 -20.36 31.60
C ASP A 23 -12.33 -18.99 31.49
N MET A 24 -11.60 -17.93 31.07
CA MET A 24 -12.18 -16.60 30.82
C MET A 24 -13.07 -16.58 29.57
N ASP A 25 -14.17 -15.81 29.59
CA ASP A 25 -14.95 -15.58 28.38
C ASP A 25 -14.09 -14.91 27.29
N ARG A 26 -14.43 -15.14 26.02
CA ARG A 26 -13.72 -14.58 24.85
C ARG A 26 -13.62 -13.06 24.93
N ASN A 27 -14.65 -12.39 25.45
CA ASN A 27 -14.67 -10.94 25.63
C ASN A 27 -13.72 -10.47 26.74
N GLU A 28 -13.62 -11.23 27.83
CA GLU A 28 -12.73 -10.92 28.96
C GLU A 28 -11.26 -11.07 28.59
N ARG A 29 -10.91 -12.12 27.83
CA ARG A 29 -9.54 -12.29 27.30
C ARG A 29 -9.12 -11.13 26.40
N LYS A 30 -10.01 -10.76 25.47
CA LYS A 30 -9.78 -9.61 24.57
C LYS A 30 -9.56 -8.32 25.37
N SER A 31 -10.40 -8.05 26.38
CA SER A 31 -10.24 -6.83 27.17
C SER A 31 -8.93 -6.82 27.95
N HIS A 32 -8.52 -7.97 28.48
CA HIS A 32 -7.28 -8.10 29.24
C HIS A 32 -6.05 -7.87 28.35
N ASP A 33 -5.98 -8.52 27.18
CA ASP A 33 -4.89 -8.33 26.21
C ASP A 33 -4.76 -6.87 25.75
N ILE A 34 -5.89 -6.20 25.51
CA ILE A 34 -5.93 -4.78 25.09
C ILE A 34 -5.44 -3.85 26.22
N GLU A 35 -5.85 -4.12 27.46
CA GLU A 35 -5.42 -3.31 28.61
C GLU A 35 -3.93 -3.47 28.90
N ASP A 36 -3.41 -4.70 28.81
CA ASP A 36 -1.98 -4.99 28.95
C ASP A 36 -1.14 -4.25 27.90
N LEU A 37 -1.57 -4.26 26.63
CA LEU A 37 -0.88 -3.54 25.56
C LEU A 37 -0.95 -2.01 25.73
N SER A 38 -2.09 -1.49 26.20
CA SER A 38 -2.24 -0.06 26.51
C SER A 38 -1.30 0.37 27.62
N GLN A 39 -1.18 -0.42 28.69
CA GLN A 39 -0.27 -0.14 29.80
C GLN A 39 1.20 -0.28 29.38
N LYS A 40 1.55 -1.39 28.71
CA LYS A 40 2.92 -1.69 28.25
C LYS A 40 3.52 -0.57 27.41
N TYR A 41 2.73 0.01 26.51
CA TYR A 41 3.18 1.04 25.59
C TYR A 41 2.74 2.46 25.97
N LYS A 42 2.05 2.63 27.12
CA LYS A 42 1.48 3.91 27.57
C LYS A 42 0.64 4.57 26.47
N GLN A 43 -0.20 3.77 25.80
CA GLN A 43 -1.06 4.25 24.71
C GLN A 43 -2.42 4.67 25.28
N PRO A 44 -3.06 5.72 24.72
CA PRO A 44 -4.43 6.09 25.07
C PRO A 44 -5.39 4.89 25.02
N LYS A 45 -6.45 4.91 25.84
CA LYS A 45 -7.55 3.95 25.75
C LYS A 45 -8.44 4.29 24.53
N ASN A 46 -9.24 3.32 24.06
CA ASN A 46 -10.18 3.46 22.92
C ASN A 46 -9.58 3.72 21.54
N ILE A 47 -8.26 3.56 21.39
CA ILE A 47 -7.60 3.45 20.09
C ILE A 47 -7.14 2.01 19.87
N GLU A 48 -6.81 1.65 18.65
CA GLU A 48 -6.20 0.36 18.35
C GLU A 48 -4.90 0.16 19.14
N GLN A 49 -4.73 -1.01 19.76
CA GLN A 49 -3.54 -1.30 20.58
C GLN A 49 -2.51 -2.16 19.85
N TYR A 50 -2.95 -2.98 18.89
CA TYR A 50 -2.10 -3.90 18.15
C TYR A 50 -1.15 -3.16 17.20
N GLY A 51 0.15 -3.18 17.51
CA GLY A 51 1.21 -2.71 16.63
C GLY A 51 1.78 -3.87 15.84
N ILE A 52 2.84 -4.47 16.36
CA ILE A 52 3.53 -5.61 15.75
C ILE A 52 2.99 -6.96 16.22
N GLU A 53 2.13 -6.95 17.24
CA GLU A 53 1.50 -8.13 17.79
C GLU A 53 0.64 -8.86 16.74
N GLN A 54 0.53 -10.17 16.90
CA GLN A 54 -0.40 -10.97 16.11
C GLN A 54 -1.83 -10.57 16.47
N VAL A 55 -2.66 -10.32 15.46
CA VAL A 55 -4.10 -10.12 15.63
C VAL A 55 -4.74 -11.45 16.02
N PRO A 56 -5.39 -11.54 17.20
CA PRO A 56 -6.07 -12.75 17.63
C PRO A 56 -7.18 -13.14 16.65
N GLU A 57 -7.42 -14.45 16.46
CA GLU A 57 -8.51 -14.94 15.59
C GLU A 57 -9.86 -14.32 15.95
N ALA A 58 -10.06 -14.03 17.24
CA ALA A 58 -11.27 -13.42 17.75
C ALA A 58 -11.58 -12.03 17.13
N GLU A 59 -10.54 -11.28 16.76
CA GLU A 59 -10.62 -9.94 16.19
C GLU A 59 -10.72 -9.94 14.66
N ARG A 60 -10.48 -11.09 14.01
CA ARG A 60 -10.47 -11.25 12.56
C ARG A 60 -11.89 -11.32 11.99
N THR A 61 -12.55 -10.16 11.99
CA THR A 61 -13.98 -10.00 11.68
C THR A 61 -14.25 -9.30 10.35
N VAL A 62 -13.22 -8.80 9.68
CA VAL A 62 -13.32 -7.98 8.48
C VAL A 62 -13.75 -8.85 7.29
N ARG A 63 -14.78 -8.41 6.58
CA ARG A 63 -15.35 -9.11 5.43
C ARG A 63 -14.89 -8.51 4.11
N TRP A 64 -15.20 -9.18 3.00
CA TRP A 64 -14.76 -8.75 1.66
C TRP A 64 -15.12 -7.30 1.33
N TYR A 65 -16.30 -6.81 1.72
CA TYR A 65 -16.72 -5.45 1.41
C TYR A 65 -15.89 -4.39 2.14
N ASP A 66 -15.38 -4.70 3.33
CA ASP A 66 -14.50 -3.79 4.07
C ASP A 66 -13.14 -3.68 3.41
N ILE A 67 -12.59 -4.84 3.03
CA ILE A 67 -11.34 -4.91 2.26
C ILE A 67 -11.52 -4.18 0.94
N PHE A 68 -12.63 -4.42 0.24
CA PHE A 68 -12.98 -3.70 -0.98
C PHE A 68 -12.97 -2.19 -0.75
N PHE A 69 -13.70 -1.69 0.25
CA PHE A 69 -13.78 -0.25 0.55
C PHE A 69 -12.40 0.33 0.90
N MET A 70 -11.56 -0.35 1.68
CA MET A 70 -10.23 0.16 1.99
C MET A 70 -9.31 0.18 0.77
N VAL A 71 -9.25 -0.93 0.03
CA VAL A 71 -8.33 -1.10 -1.11
C VAL A 71 -8.76 -0.26 -2.31
N ILE A 72 -10.07 -0.09 -2.56
CA ILE A 72 -10.52 0.75 -3.67
C ILE A 72 -10.28 2.23 -3.38
N ASN A 73 -10.45 2.70 -2.14
CA ASN A 73 -10.01 4.05 -1.76
C ASN A 73 -8.50 4.23 -1.96
N PHE A 74 -7.72 3.17 -1.78
CA PHE A 74 -6.29 3.18 -2.01
C PHE A 74 -5.94 3.28 -3.50
N LEU A 75 -6.72 2.64 -4.38
CA LEU A 75 -6.52 2.67 -5.84
C LEU A 75 -7.20 3.89 -6.51
N MET A 76 -8.19 4.47 -5.85
CA MET A 76 -8.88 5.69 -6.27
C MET A 76 -8.33 6.86 -5.47
N ASN A 77 -7.21 7.39 -5.94
CA ASN A 77 -6.53 8.51 -5.32
C ASN A 77 -5.93 9.44 -6.39
N PRO A 78 -5.54 10.68 -6.03
CA PRO A 78 -5.10 11.70 -6.99
C PRO A 78 -3.82 11.29 -7.74
N GLY A 79 -2.93 10.53 -7.08
CA GLY A 79 -1.71 10.02 -7.68
C GLY A 79 -1.99 9.00 -8.79
N MET A 80 -2.94 8.08 -8.60
CA MET A 80 -3.32 7.14 -9.66
C MET A 80 -4.03 7.80 -10.83
N ILE A 81 -4.88 8.81 -10.56
CA ILE A 81 -5.50 9.64 -11.59
C ILE A 81 -4.41 10.36 -12.40
N LEU A 82 -3.46 11.01 -11.71
CA LEU A 82 -2.35 11.71 -12.36
C LEU A 82 -1.50 10.77 -13.22
N ILE A 83 -1.19 9.55 -12.75
CA ILE A 83 -0.41 8.57 -13.54
C ILE A 83 -1.11 8.23 -14.85
N GLY A 84 -2.44 8.04 -14.84
CA GLY A 84 -3.21 7.80 -16.06
C GLY A 84 -3.12 8.95 -17.07
N GLY A 85 -3.20 10.19 -16.61
CA GLY A 85 -3.05 11.36 -17.47
C GLY A 85 -1.61 11.60 -17.93
N MET A 86 -0.62 11.35 -17.07
CA MET A 86 0.81 11.44 -17.42
C MET A 86 1.20 10.46 -18.52
N ALA A 87 0.60 9.26 -18.53
CA ALA A 87 0.81 8.28 -19.59
C ALA A 87 0.35 8.80 -20.96
N VAL A 88 -0.81 9.48 -21.02
CA VAL A 88 -1.28 10.17 -22.23
C VAL A 88 -0.39 11.36 -22.59
N ALA A 89 -0.03 12.19 -21.61
CA ALA A 89 0.85 13.35 -21.82
C ALA A 89 2.25 12.95 -22.30
N SER A 90 2.70 11.73 -21.98
CA SER A 90 3.95 11.14 -22.47
C SER A 90 3.86 10.65 -23.92
N GLY A 91 2.67 10.76 -24.54
CA GLY A 91 2.44 10.46 -25.95
C GLY A 91 1.63 9.19 -26.23
N LEU A 92 1.20 8.45 -25.21
CA LEU A 92 0.37 7.27 -25.45
C LEU A 92 -1.03 7.63 -25.93
N SER A 93 -1.64 6.74 -26.71
CA SER A 93 -3.07 6.81 -26.98
C SER A 93 -3.88 6.66 -25.69
N PHE A 94 -5.14 7.10 -25.71
CA PHE A 94 -6.04 6.99 -24.56
C PHE A 94 -6.12 5.55 -24.01
N TRP A 95 -6.27 4.55 -24.89
CA TRP A 95 -6.36 3.15 -24.49
C TRP A 95 -5.02 2.54 -24.12
N ALA A 96 -3.91 2.93 -24.77
CA ALA A 96 -2.58 2.49 -24.39
C ALA A 96 -2.20 2.99 -22.99
N ALA A 97 -2.56 4.23 -22.65
CA ALA A 97 -2.37 4.79 -21.32
C ALA A 97 -3.12 3.97 -20.25
N ILE A 98 -4.43 3.74 -20.43
CA ILE A 98 -5.23 2.93 -19.50
C ILE A 98 -4.68 1.51 -19.37
N ALA A 99 -4.33 0.86 -20.49
CA ALA A 99 -3.78 -0.48 -20.49
C ALA A 99 -2.44 -0.56 -19.73
N SER A 100 -1.55 0.42 -19.92
CA SER A 100 -0.27 0.49 -19.19
C SER A 100 -0.49 0.55 -17.68
N VAL A 101 -1.51 1.29 -17.22
CA VAL A 101 -1.83 1.44 -15.81
C VAL A 101 -2.48 0.18 -15.23
N VAL A 102 -3.45 -0.40 -15.94
CA VAL A 102 -4.11 -1.63 -15.50
C VAL A 102 -3.12 -2.79 -15.42
N LEU A 103 -2.24 -2.95 -16.41
CA LEU A 103 -1.24 -4.02 -16.43
C LEU A 103 -0.14 -3.79 -15.38
N GLY A 104 0.28 -2.55 -15.15
CA GLY A 104 1.26 -2.24 -14.12
C GLY A 104 0.77 -2.62 -12.72
N ILE A 105 -0.51 -2.31 -12.42
CA ILE A 105 -1.16 -2.79 -11.19
C ILE A 105 -1.25 -4.30 -11.15
N ALA A 106 -1.68 -4.95 -12.24
CA ALA A 106 -1.83 -6.40 -12.26
C ALA A 106 -0.53 -7.13 -11.88
N VAL A 107 0.61 -6.65 -12.37
CA VAL A 107 1.93 -7.20 -12.04
C VAL A 107 2.28 -6.96 -10.56
N ALA A 108 2.16 -5.72 -10.07
CA ALA A 108 2.46 -5.42 -8.67
C ALA A 108 1.53 -6.16 -7.69
N PHE A 109 0.27 -6.39 -8.09
CA PHE A 109 -0.72 -7.09 -7.26
C PHE A 109 -0.39 -8.56 -7.02
N VAL A 110 0.45 -9.19 -7.84
CA VAL A 110 0.95 -10.54 -7.55
C VAL A 110 1.70 -10.54 -6.20
N ALA A 111 2.61 -9.58 -6.01
CA ALA A 111 3.35 -9.41 -4.76
C ALA A 111 2.40 -9.04 -3.60
N TYR A 112 1.49 -8.11 -3.87
CA TYR A 112 0.48 -7.65 -2.91
C TYR A 112 -0.38 -8.80 -2.39
N LEU A 113 -0.93 -9.64 -3.27
CA LEU A 113 -1.84 -10.73 -2.91
C LEU A 113 -1.14 -11.84 -2.10
N ILE A 114 0.15 -12.09 -2.37
CA ILE A 114 0.96 -13.01 -1.58
C ILE A 114 1.11 -12.50 -0.14
N MET A 115 1.45 -11.22 0.02
CA MET A 115 1.56 -10.61 1.35
C MET A 115 0.20 -10.45 2.04
N ALA A 116 -0.86 -10.13 1.29
CA ALA A 116 -2.23 -10.12 1.79
C ALA A 116 -2.59 -11.47 2.39
N THR A 117 -2.25 -12.57 1.68
CA THR A 117 -2.46 -13.94 2.16
C THR A 117 -1.75 -14.20 3.48
N ILE A 118 -0.49 -13.76 3.63
CA ILE A 118 0.24 -13.85 4.91
C ILE A 118 -0.50 -13.09 6.03
N GLY A 119 -0.99 -11.89 5.73
CA GLY A 119 -1.80 -11.10 6.66
C GLY A 119 -3.03 -11.87 7.13
N VAL A 120 -3.86 -12.37 6.20
CA VAL A 120 -5.09 -13.10 6.55
C VAL A 120 -4.83 -14.35 7.39
N ASP A 121 -3.86 -15.15 6.96
CA ASP A 121 -3.61 -16.46 7.55
C ASP A 121 -3.00 -16.34 8.94
N TYR A 122 -2.01 -15.46 9.07
CA TYR A 122 -1.19 -15.41 10.25
C TYR A 122 -1.51 -14.21 11.14
N GLY A 123 -2.29 -13.24 10.70
CA GLY A 123 -2.69 -12.07 11.49
C GLY A 123 -1.53 -11.15 11.86
N VAL A 124 -0.42 -11.19 11.12
CA VAL A 124 0.78 -10.39 11.38
C VAL A 124 0.85 -9.18 10.44
N SER A 125 1.52 -8.12 10.88
CA SER A 125 1.83 -6.97 10.01
C SER A 125 2.84 -7.35 8.93
N GLY A 126 2.85 -6.59 7.83
CA GLY A 126 3.77 -6.80 6.72
C GLY A 126 5.23 -6.65 7.13
N ALA A 127 5.50 -5.65 7.97
CA ALA A 127 6.81 -5.45 8.55
C ALA A 127 7.27 -6.70 9.33
N VAL A 128 6.42 -7.28 10.19
CA VAL A 128 6.74 -8.49 10.94
C VAL A 128 6.88 -9.71 10.05
N ALA A 129 6.02 -9.86 9.04
CA ALA A 129 6.10 -10.95 8.07
C ALA A 129 7.48 -11.00 7.39
N THR A 130 8.09 -9.86 7.08
CA THR A 130 9.43 -9.83 6.44
C THR A 130 10.56 -10.37 7.32
N ARG A 131 10.35 -10.55 8.64
CA ARG A 131 11.33 -11.20 9.53
C ARG A 131 11.60 -12.65 9.11
N MET A 132 10.63 -13.33 8.51
CA MET A 132 10.79 -14.70 8.01
C MET A 132 11.81 -14.81 6.87
N VAL A 133 12.13 -13.69 6.23
CA VAL A 133 13.01 -13.59 5.07
C VAL A 133 14.32 -12.94 5.45
N TYR A 134 14.27 -11.75 6.05
CA TYR A 134 15.46 -10.94 6.33
C TYR A 134 16.04 -11.14 7.73
N GLY A 135 15.33 -11.89 8.59
CA GLY A 135 15.59 -11.96 10.01
C GLY A 135 15.09 -10.74 10.77
N VAL A 136 15.15 -10.80 12.10
CA VAL A 136 14.61 -9.76 12.98
C VAL A 136 15.28 -8.40 12.75
N ARG A 137 16.62 -8.34 12.62
CA ARG A 137 17.34 -7.08 12.40
C ARG A 137 17.24 -6.61 10.96
N GLY A 138 17.28 -7.51 9.97
CA GLY A 138 17.11 -7.16 8.56
C GLY A 138 15.73 -6.57 8.26
N SER A 139 14.67 -7.16 8.83
CA SER A 139 13.32 -6.61 8.74
C SER A 139 13.22 -5.21 9.35
N LYS A 140 13.86 -4.97 10.50
CA LYS A 140 13.87 -3.67 11.19
C LYS A 140 14.61 -2.60 10.40
N TYR A 141 15.90 -2.82 10.15
CA TYR A 141 16.78 -1.75 9.69
C TYR A 141 16.83 -1.62 8.17
N THR A 142 16.39 -2.63 7.42
CA THR A 142 16.26 -2.56 5.97
C THR A 142 14.80 -2.31 5.59
N VAL A 143 13.95 -3.34 5.67
CA VAL A 143 12.59 -3.26 5.13
C VAL A 143 11.77 -2.13 5.77
N SER A 144 11.76 -2.06 7.10
CA SER A 144 10.89 -1.13 7.81
C SER A 144 11.38 0.31 7.74
N LEU A 145 12.69 0.53 7.72
CA LEU A 145 13.27 1.87 7.53
C LEU A 145 12.87 2.45 6.18
N PHE A 146 13.11 1.70 5.09
CA PHE A 146 12.73 2.14 3.75
C PHE A 146 11.22 2.30 3.61
N ARG A 147 10.41 1.38 4.15
CA ARG A 147 8.95 1.51 4.12
C ARG A 147 8.46 2.73 4.91
N ALA A 148 8.97 2.98 6.09
CA ALA A 148 8.61 4.17 6.87
C ALA A 148 8.99 5.45 6.13
N ALA A 149 10.19 5.54 5.57
CA ALA A 149 10.63 6.69 4.77
C ALA A 149 9.72 6.94 3.56
N THR A 150 9.42 5.88 2.79
CA THR A 150 8.55 5.96 1.61
C THR A 150 7.15 6.44 1.95
N GLY A 151 6.54 5.93 3.03
CA GLY A 151 5.19 6.37 3.38
C GLY A 151 5.13 7.74 4.05
N ILE A 152 6.19 8.17 4.76
CA ILE A 152 6.36 9.57 5.19
C ILE A 152 6.42 10.48 3.96
N TYR A 153 7.22 10.11 2.95
CA TYR A 153 7.32 10.86 1.70
C TYR A 153 5.97 10.97 1.00
N TRP A 154 5.26 9.84 0.80
CA TRP A 154 3.95 9.84 0.16
C TRP A 154 2.92 10.65 0.94
N PHE A 155 2.89 10.53 2.27
CA PHE A 155 2.04 11.37 3.11
C PHE A 155 2.32 12.86 2.87
N SER A 156 3.59 13.25 2.80
CA SER A 156 4.01 14.63 2.58
C SER A 156 3.55 15.17 1.22
N ILE A 157 3.83 14.44 0.15
CA ILE A 157 3.47 14.80 -1.23
C ILE A 157 1.96 14.88 -1.40
N GLN A 158 1.25 13.86 -0.95
CA GLN A 158 -0.21 13.82 -1.07
C GLN A 158 -0.84 14.97 -0.29
N THR A 159 -0.32 15.30 0.90
CA THR A 159 -0.80 16.47 1.67
C THR A 159 -0.64 17.78 0.88
N ILE A 160 0.54 18.06 0.32
CA ILE A 160 0.78 19.31 -0.40
C ILE A 160 0.05 19.37 -1.75
N VAL A 161 -0.03 18.25 -2.48
CA VAL A 161 -0.79 18.16 -3.75
C VAL A 161 -2.29 18.36 -3.48
N GLY A 162 -2.82 17.70 -2.44
CA GLY A 162 -4.20 17.90 -2.01
C GLY A 162 -4.45 19.34 -1.57
N ALA A 163 -3.53 19.95 -0.82
CA ALA A 163 -3.63 21.35 -0.41
C ALA A 163 -3.63 22.31 -1.61
N ALA A 164 -2.84 22.05 -2.65
CA ALA A 164 -2.83 22.85 -3.87
C ALA A 164 -4.19 22.77 -4.61
N ALA A 165 -4.74 21.56 -4.77
CA ALA A 165 -6.06 21.38 -5.38
C ALA A 165 -7.18 22.03 -4.55
N ILE A 166 -7.14 21.91 -3.22
CA ILE A 166 -8.06 22.60 -2.31
C ILE A 166 -7.93 24.11 -2.48
N ALA A 167 -6.71 24.65 -2.52
CA ALA A 167 -6.45 26.08 -2.68
C ALA A 167 -7.02 26.61 -4.00
N VAL A 168 -6.83 25.90 -5.12
CA VAL A 168 -7.41 26.28 -6.43
C VAL A 168 -8.93 26.41 -6.33
N VAL A 169 -9.58 25.45 -5.68
CA VAL A 169 -11.05 25.47 -5.56
C VAL A 169 -11.52 26.58 -4.61
N ILE A 170 -10.85 26.77 -3.46
CA ILE A 170 -11.16 27.87 -2.52
C ILE A 170 -11.00 29.23 -3.20
N ASN A 171 -9.89 29.43 -3.92
CA ASN A 171 -9.60 30.67 -4.62
C ASN A 171 -10.68 30.97 -5.68
N LYS A 172 -11.15 29.96 -6.42
CA LYS A 172 -12.25 30.12 -7.38
C LYS A 172 -13.60 30.38 -6.72
N LEU A 173 -13.92 29.69 -5.63
CA LEU A 173 -15.22 29.80 -4.95
C LEU A 173 -15.38 31.13 -4.20
N PHE A 174 -14.32 31.57 -3.53
CA PHE A 174 -14.37 32.71 -2.61
C PHE A 174 -13.62 33.95 -3.12
N GLN A 175 -13.03 33.88 -4.33
CA GLN A 175 -12.18 34.95 -4.88
C GLN A 175 -11.08 35.37 -3.90
N ALA A 176 -10.51 34.39 -3.20
CA ALA A 176 -9.46 34.58 -2.20
C ALA A 176 -8.10 34.11 -2.74
N GLU A 177 -7.02 34.47 -2.06
CA GLU A 177 -5.69 33.90 -2.29
C GLU A 177 -5.23 33.19 -1.02
N VAL A 178 -5.54 31.89 -0.92
CA VAL A 178 -5.10 31.10 0.24
C VAL A 178 -3.70 30.52 0.02
N SER A 179 -2.89 30.58 1.08
CA SER A 179 -1.57 29.95 1.08
C SER A 179 -1.70 28.42 1.09
N ILE A 180 -1.08 27.77 0.10
CA ILE A 180 -1.01 26.30 0.00
C ILE A 180 -0.40 25.70 1.28
N VAL A 181 0.58 26.37 1.89
CA VAL A 181 1.22 25.90 3.13
C VAL A 181 0.23 25.93 4.29
N ALA A 182 -0.56 27.00 4.43
CA ALA A 182 -1.58 27.08 5.47
C ALA A 182 -2.66 26.00 5.31
N VAL A 183 -3.13 25.79 4.08
CA VAL A 183 -4.09 24.71 3.76
C VAL A 183 -3.48 23.33 4.06
N SER A 184 -2.22 23.11 3.70
CA SER A 184 -1.49 21.86 3.95
C SER A 184 -1.41 21.54 5.46
N LEU A 185 -1.07 22.53 6.29
CA LEU A 185 -0.99 22.36 7.74
C LEU A 185 -2.35 22.01 8.36
N ILE A 186 -3.40 22.74 7.98
CA ILE A 186 -4.76 22.47 8.48
C ILE A 186 -5.22 21.09 8.04
N PHE A 187 -5.00 20.75 6.76
CA PHE A 187 -5.43 19.48 6.22
C PHE A 187 -4.72 18.30 6.87
N ALA A 188 -3.41 18.44 7.12
CA ALA A 188 -2.64 17.43 7.82
C ALA A 188 -3.19 17.14 9.21
N ILE A 189 -3.64 18.14 9.97
CA ILE A 189 -4.21 17.92 11.31
C ILE A 189 -5.40 16.95 11.24
N PHE A 190 -6.33 17.17 10.28
CA PHE A 190 -7.46 16.26 10.07
C PHE A 190 -7.03 14.83 9.71
N GLN A 191 -5.98 14.69 8.91
CA GLN A 191 -5.43 13.39 8.51
C GLN A 191 -4.80 12.64 9.69
N ILE A 192 -4.05 13.36 10.54
CA ILE A 192 -3.38 12.80 11.73
C ILE A 192 -4.40 12.32 12.76
N VAL A 193 -5.43 13.12 13.05
CA VAL A 193 -6.45 12.78 14.05
C VAL A 193 -7.04 11.41 13.75
N VAL A 194 -7.50 11.16 12.52
CA VAL A 194 -8.08 9.85 12.16
C VAL A 194 -7.04 8.73 12.17
N ALA A 195 -5.83 8.97 11.68
CA ALA A 195 -4.77 7.96 11.66
C ALA A 195 -4.42 7.45 13.06
N THR A 196 -4.45 8.31 14.08
CA THR A 196 -4.12 7.94 15.47
C THR A 196 -5.13 7.00 16.13
N PHE A 197 -6.37 6.92 15.66
CA PHE A 197 -7.35 5.96 16.18
C PHE A 197 -7.14 4.53 15.67
N GLY A 198 -6.54 4.37 14.48
CA GLY A 198 -6.17 3.07 13.92
C GLY A 198 -7.23 2.40 13.02
N TYR A 199 -7.11 1.09 12.88
CA TYR A 199 -7.73 0.29 11.83
C TYR A 199 -9.27 0.42 11.72
N ASN A 200 -10.00 0.44 12.84
CA ASN A 200 -11.46 0.54 12.80
C ASN A 200 -11.95 1.88 12.24
N TRP A 201 -11.23 2.97 12.55
CA TRP A 201 -11.53 4.30 12.02
C TRP A 201 -11.12 4.44 10.56
N LEU A 202 -10.00 3.81 10.17
CA LEU A 202 -9.64 3.67 8.76
C LEU A 202 -10.79 3.01 7.96
N LYS A 203 -11.28 1.86 8.44
CA LYS A 203 -12.41 1.14 7.82
C LYS A 203 -13.69 2.01 7.77
N PHE A 204 -14.01 2.71 8.85
CA PHE A 204 -15.17 3.60 8.92
C PHE A 204 -15.06 4.76 7.91
N LEU A 205 -13.90 5.44 7.88
CA LEU A 205 -13.63 6.51 6.93
C LEU A 205 -13.75 5.99 5.49
N SER A 206 -13.15 4.84 5.17
CA SER A 206 -13.24 4.25 3.83
C SER A 206 -14.66 3.93 3.40
N ARG A 207 -15.50 3.42 4.31
CA ARG A 207 -16.92 3.12 4.04
C ARG A 207 -17.75 4.36 3.70
N ILE A 208 -17.47 5.48 4.36
CA ILE A 208 -18.20 6.74 4.14
C ILE A 208 -17.63 7.50 2.94
N ALA A 209 -16.32 7.55 2.82
CA ALA A 209 -15.66 8.32 1.78
C ALA A 209 -15.93 7.73 0.38
N LEU A 210 -15.95 6.40 0.22
CA LEU A 210 -16.04 5.80 -1.11
C LEU A 210 -17.32 6.16 -1.88
N PRO A 211 -18.54 6.01 -1.34
CA PRO A 211 -19.75 6.34 -2.08
C PRO A 211 -19.76 7.81 -2.53
N ILE A 212 -19.31 8.72 -1.66
CA ILE A 212 -19.25 10.16 -1.95
C ILE A 212 -18.23 10.43 -3.06
N LYS A 213 -17.02 9.85 -2.96
CA LYS A 213 -15.97 9.93 -3.96
C LYS A 213 -16.42 9.39 -5.31
N LEU A 214 -17.09 8.24 -5.32
CA LEU A 214 -17.56 7.60 -6.55
C LEU A 214 -18.61 8.46 -7.25
N ILE A 215 -19.58 9.00 -6.51
CA ILE A 215 -20.58 9.95 -7.05
C ILE A 215 -19.88 11.18 -7.63
N GLY A 216 -18.91 11.76 -6.91
CA GLY A 216 -18.18 12.92 -7.37
C GLY A 216 -17.32 12.66 -8.62
N LEU A 217 -16.67 11.50 -8.71
CA LEU A 217 -15.92 11.10 -9.90
C LEU A 217 -16.83 10.82 -11.10
N ILE A 218 -18.00 10.21 -10.88
CA ILE A 218 -19.02 10.06 -11.93
C ILE A 218 -19.48 11.43 -12.41
N ALA A 219 -19.72 12.38 -11.50
CA ALA A 219 -20.07 13.75 -11.84
C ALA A 219 -18.95 14.44 -12.63
N ILE A 220 -17.68 14.23 -12.27
CA ILE A 220 -16.51 14.74 -13.02
C ILE A 220 -16.46 14.15 -14.43
N CYS A 221 -16.62 12.83 -14.57
CA CYS A 221 -16.70 12.19 -15.89
C CYS A 221 -17.85 12.75 -16.73
N TYR A 222 -19.02 12.95 -16.12
CA TYR A 222 -20.18 13.54 -16.78
C TYR A 222 -19.89 14.97 -17.24
N MET A 223 -19.29 15.81 -16.38
CA MET A 223 -18.89 17.17 -16.74
C MET A 223 -17.90 17.18 -17.91
N PHE A 224 -16.93 16.26 -17.92
CA PHE A 224 -16.05 16.10 -19.07
C PHE A 224 -16.84 15.73 -20.32
N MET A 225 -17.61 14.65 -20.29
CA MET A 225 -18.32 14.12 -21.46
C MET A 225 -19.39 15.05 -22.05
N THR A 226 -19.86 16.02 -21.26
CA THR A 226 -20.89 17.00 -21.66
C THR A 226 -20.36 18.42 -21.85
N HIS A 227 -19.05 18.61 -21.75
CA HIS A 227 -18.43 19.91 -21.97
C HIS A 227 -18.57 20.35 -23.44
N ASP A 228 -18.80 21.65 -23.66
CA ASP A 228 -19.11 22.20 -24.99
C ASP A 228 -17.94 22.15 -25.98
N ASP A 229 -16.69 22.07 -25.48
CA ASP A 229 -15.51 21.91 -26.35
C ASP A 229 -15.53 20.52 -27.02
N PRO A 230 -15.52 20.45 -28.37
CA PRO A 230 -15.50 19.19 -29.11
C PRO A 230 -14.36 18.24 -28.74
N ASN A 231 -13.24 18.74 -28.20
CA ASN A 231 -12.13 17.92 -27.70
C ASN A 231 -12.55 16.97 -26.57
N TYR A 232 -13.57 17.34 -25.80
CA TYR A 232 -14.10 16.54 -24.70
C TYR A 232 -15.17 15.54 -25.16
N ALA A 233 -15.59 15.54 -26.42
CA ALA A 233 -16.57 14.58 -26.91
C ALA A 233 -16.02 13.14 -26.84
N ILE A 234 -16.85 12.21 -26.37
CA ILE A 234 -16.46 10.80 -26.17
C ILE A 234 -15.74 10.19 -27.39
N PRO A 235 -16.24 10.33 -28.65
CA PRO A 235 -15.55 9.74 -29.80
C PRO A 235 -14.15 10.31 -30.02
N LYS A 236 -13.93 11.60 -29.74
CA LYS A 236 -12.64 12.26 -29.92
C LYS A 236 -11.64 11.87 -28.83
N VAL A 237 -12.09 11.76 -27.58
CA VAL A 237 -11.26 11.29 -26.46
C VAL A 237 -10.90 9.82 -26.63
N PHE A 238 -11.87 8.95 -26.93
CA PHE A 238 -11.61 7.51 -27.12
C PHE A 238 -10.80 7.22 -28.37
N GLY A 239 -10.87 8.10 -29.38
CA GLY A 239 -10.04 8.05 -30.59
C GLY A 239 -8.71 8.81 -30.48
N TYR A 240 -8.35 9.33 -29.30
CA TYR A 240 -7.09 10.06 -29.13
C TYR A 240 -5.88 9.13 -29.28
N GLU A 241 -5.13 9.30 -30.36
CA GLU A 241 -3.97 8.45 -30.69
C GLU A 241 -2.70 8.84 -29.93
N GLY A 242 -2.61 10.06 -29.41
CA GLY A 242 -1.35 10.57 -28.85
C GLY A 242 -0.24 10.72 -29.89
N THR A 243 0.96 11.12 -29.47
CA THR A 243 2.10 11.31 -30.38
C THR A 243 2.85 10.01 -30.69
N VAL A 244 2.69 9.00 -29.85
CA VAL A 244 3.40 7.71 -29.89
C VAL A 244 2.42 6.52 -29.98
N GLY A 245 1.13 6.71 -29.67
CA GLY A 245 0.14 5.64 -29.81
C GLY A 245 0.38 4.48 -28.84
N TRP A 246 0.60 3.30 -29.41
CA TRP A 246 0.95 2.06 -28.70
C TRP A 246 2.47 1.79 -28.70
N GLY A 247 3.30 2.79 -29.00
CA GLY A 247 4.74 2.63 -29.06
C GLY A 247 5.33 2.00 -27.79
N TRP A 248 6.02 0.87 -27.98
CA TRP A 248 6.45 -0.02 -26.89
C TRP A 248 7.27 0.69 -25.80
N GLY A 249 8.21 1.57 -26.18
CA GLY A 249 9.10 2.24 -25.23
C GLY A 249 8.36 3.06 -24.18
N VAL A 250 7.46 3.96 -24.60
CA VAL A 250 6.67 4.77 -23.65
C VAL A 250 5.66 3.91 -22.90
N PHE A 251 5.07 2.92 -23.57
CA PHE A 251 4.10 2.01 -22.97
C PHE A 251 4.72 1.23 -21.80
N ILE A 252 5.87 0.61 -22.02
CA ILE A 252 6.52 -0.23 -21.02
C ILE A 252 7.15 0.59 -19.89
N VAL A 253 7.63 1.80 -20.17
CA VAL A 253 8.10 2.73 -19.12
C VAL A 253 6.94 3.18 -18.24
N SER A 254 5.77 3.50 -18.82
CA SER A 254 4.58 3.89 -18.06
C SER A 254 4.08 2.74 -17.18
N LEU A 255 4.02 1.53 -17.75
CA LEU A 255 3.66 0.30 -17.04
C LEU A 255 4.65 -0.01 -15.90
N ASN A 256 5.95 0.07 -16.18
CA ASN A 256 7.00 -0.18 -15.19
C ASN A 256 6.98 0.86 -14.06
N SER A 257 6.76 2.14 -14.37
CA SER A 257 6.69 3.22 -13.37
C SER A 257 5.60 2.94 -12.36
N LEU A 258 4.42 2.52 -12.82
CA LEU A 258 3.34 2.17 -11.94
C LEU A 258 3.61 0.89 -11.14
N THR A 259 4.16 -0.13 -11.80
CA THR A 259 4.55 -1.38 -11.13
C THR A 259 5.52 -1.09 -9.99
N ALA A 260 6.57 -0.31 -10.26
CA ALA A 260 7.61 0.09 -9.32
C ALA A 260 7.04 0.81 -8.08
N ILE A 261 6.14 1.77 -8.29
CA ILE A 261 5.46 2.48 -7.19
C ILE A 261 4.64 1.51 -6.35
N TRP A 262 3.86 0.64 -6.98
CA TRP A 262 2.96 -0.25 -6.25
C TRP A 262 3.65 -1.40 -5.54
N LEU A 263 4.85 -1.79 -6.00
CA LEU A 263 5.68 -2.73 -5.26
C LEU A 263 6.08 -2.18 -3.87
N SER A 264 6.10 -0.86 -3.67
CA SER A 264 6.30 -0.26 -2.34
C SER A 264 5.22 -0.62 -1.33
N MET A 265 4.04 -0.99 -1.82
CA MET A 265 2.86 -1.33 -1.02
C MET A 265 2.73 -2.84 -0.78
N THR A 266 3.74 -3.63 -1.19
CA THR A 266 3.74 -5.09 -1.03
C THR A 266 3.53 -5.49 0.43
N THR A 267 4.22 -4.84 1.38
CA THR A 267 4.08 -5.16 2.81
C THR A 267 2.74 -4.72 3.38
N ASP A 268 2.20 -3.62 2.91
CA ASP A 268 0.95 -3.00 3.38
C ASP A 268 -0.25 -3.94 3.24
N ALA A 269 -0.20 -4.79 2.21
CA ALA A 269 -1.21 -5.80 1.97
C ALA A 269 -1.50 -6.65 3.22
N ALA A 270 -0.46 -7.04 3.95
CA ALA A 270 -0.62 -7.79 5.20
C ALA A 270 -1.21 -6.93 6.32
N ASP A 271 -0.82 -5.65 6.41
CA ASP A 271 -1.33 -4.71 7.42
C ASP A 271 -2.83 -4.47 7.28
N PHE A 272 -3.34 -4.44 6.05
CA PHE A 272 -4.77 -4.29 5.78
C PHE A 272 -5.54 -5.58 5.93
N CYS A 273 -4.93 -6.71 5.59
CA CYS A 273 -5.62 -8.00 5.55
C CYS A 273 -5.50 -8.82 6.84
N ARG A 274 -4.69 -8.40 7.83
CA ARG A 274 -4.50 -9.12 9.10
C ARG A 274 -5.75 -9.25 9.99
N TYR A 275 -6.76 -8.42 9.74
CA TYR A 275 -8.07 -8.49 10.40
C TYR A 275 -9.14 -9.23 9.57
N SER A 276 -8.79 -9.72 8.39
CA SER A 276 -9.72 -10.43 7.51
C SER A 276 -10.16 -11.76 8.10
N ARG A 277 -11.45 -12.05 7.97
CA ARG A 277 -12.06 -13.28 8.47
C ARG A 277 -11.63 -14.52 7.69
N THR A 278 -11.52 -14.41 6.37
CA THR A 278 -11.18 -15.55 5.49
C THR A 278 -10.32 -15.12 4.31
N ARG A 279 -9.59 -16.08 3.71
CA ARG A 279 -8.87 -15.83 2.45
C ARG A 279 -9.83 -15.40 1.34
N VAL A 280 -11.01 -16.00 1.26
CA VAL A 280 -12.02 -15.65 0.25
C VAL A 280 -12.46 -14.20 0.40
N ASP A 281 -12.70 -13.75 1.64
CA ASP A 281 -13.05 -12.36 1.90
C ASP A 281 -11.97 -11.41 1.41
N MET A 282 -10.70 -11.71 1.71
CA MET A 282 -9.56 -10.92 1.22
C MET A 282 -9.48 -10.92 -0.31
N TRP A 283 -9.47 -12.09 -0.95
CA TRP A 283 -9.29 -12.22 -2.41
C TRP A 283 -10.37 -11.46 -3.18
N ILE A 284 -11.64 -11.65 -2.82
CA ILE A 284 -12.75 -10.94 -3.48
C ILE A 284 -12.61 -9.44 -3.28
N GLY A 285 -12.36 -9.00 -2.05
CA GLY A 285 -12.24 -7.59 -1.72
C GLY A 285 -11.09 -6.89 -2.44
N THR A 286 -9.89 -7.48 -2.41
CA THR A 286 -8.68 -6.90 -3.02
C THR A 286 -8.76 -6.92 -4.55
N MET A 287 -9.21 -8.02 -5.17
CA MET A 287 -9.24 -8.11 -6.63
C MET A 287 -10.33 -7.22 -7.24
N ALA A 288 -11.53 -7.20 -6.66
CA ALA A 288 -12.60 -6.33 -7.14
C ALA A 288 -12.17 -4.86 -7.04
N ALA A 289 -11.52 -4.48 -5.94
CA ALA A 289 -10.96 -3.15 -5.77
C ALA A 289 -9.87 -2.86 -6.82
N ALA A 290 -8.93 -3.78 -7.04
CA ALA A 290 -7.86 -3.68 -8.05
C ALA A 290 -8.41 -3.37 -9.43
N CYS A 291 -9.38 -4.14 -9.89
CA CYS A 291 -9.97 -3.98 -11.22
C CYS A 291 -10.74 -2.66 -11.35
N ILE A 292 -11.65 -2.38 -10.42
CA ILE A 292 -12.55 -1.23 -10.52
C ILE A 292 -11.79 0.08 -10.25
N GLY A 293 -11.02 0.13 -9.17
CA GLY A 293 -10.33 1.33 -8.72
C GLY A 293 -9.26 1.79 -9.71
N THR A 294 -8.43 0.85 -10.19
CA THR A 294 -7.36 1.17 -11.15
C THR A 294 -7.93 1.69 -12.46
N PHE A 295 -8.93 0.98 -13.02
CA PHE A 295 -9.53 1.41 -14.27
C PHE A 295 -10.18 2.78 -14.13
N THR A 296 -10.93 3.01 -13.05
CA THR A 296 -11.60 4.30 -12.80
C THR A 296 -10.59 5.44 -12.70
N SER A 297 -9.53 5.27 -11.92
CA SER A 297 -8.48 6.28 -11.79
C SER A 297 -7.77 6.57 -13.11
N ALA A 298 -7.35 5.50 -13.81
CA ALA A 298 -6.68 5.61 -15.10
C ALA A 298 -7.57 6.33 -16.13
N PHE A 299 -8.86 5.97 -16.16
CA PHE A 299 -9.85 6.54 -17.05
C PHE A 299 -10.02 8.04 -16.82
N VAL A 300 -10.26 8.49 -15.58
CA VAL A 300 -10.47 9.91 -15.26
C VAL A 300 -9.25 10.74 -15.67
N GLY A 301 -8.05 10.27 -15.35
CA GLY A 301 -6.80 10.95 -15.71
C GLY A 301 -6.55 11.00 -17.21
N ALA A 302 -6.67 9.85 -17.89
CA ALA A 302 -6.48 9.74 -19.32
C ALA A 302 -7.53 10.56 -20.10
N TYR A 303 -8.76 10.65 -19.60
CA TYR A 303 -9.83 11.44 -20.23
C TYR A 303 -9.48 12.92 -20.23
N SER A 304 -9.12 13.47 -19.07
CA SER A 304 -8.69 14.86 -18.94
C SER A 304 -7.49 15.17 -19.83
N ALA A 305 -6.48 14.30 -19.81
CA ALA A 305 -5.28 14.49 -20.62
C ALA A 305 -5.59 14.43 -22.12
N ALA A 306 -6.34 13.44 -22.59
CA ALA A 306 -6.70 13.31 -24.01
C ALA A 306 -7.58 14.48 -24.48
N ALA A 307 -8.57 14.90 -23.69
CA ALA A 307 -9.41 16.05 -23.99
C ALA A 307 -8.62 17.37 -24.04
N THR A 308 -7.50 17.46 -23.31
CA THR A 308 -6.61 18.63 -23.32
C THR A 308 -5.38 18.44 -24.21
N LEU A 309 -5.38 17.42 -25.08
CA LEU A 309 -4.28 17.10 -26.01
C LEU A 309 -2.93 16.90 -25.29
N GLY A 310 -2.96 16.29 -24.11
CA GLY A 310 -1.80 15.99 -23.26
C GLY A 310 -1.38 17.13 -22.32
N LYS A 311 -2.07 18.27 -22.32
CA LYS A 311 -1.65 19.48 -21.57
C LYS A 311 -2.00 19.43 -20.08
N VAL A 312 -3.12 18.82 -19.71
CA VAL A 312 -3.60 18.75 -18.32
C VAL A 312 -3.70 17.29 -17.87
N PRO A 313 -2.58 16.69 -17.41
CA PRO A 313 -2.54 15.30 -16.97
C PRO A 313 -3.24 15.06 -15.61
N ASN A 314 -3.39 16.11 -14.80
CA ASN A 314 -4.12 16.01 -13.55
C ASN A 314 -5.63 16.12 -13.79
N GLY A 315 -6.33 14.99 -13.74
CA GLY A 315 -7.78 14.95 -14.00
C GLY A 315 -8.63 15.79 -13.04
N LEU A 316 -8.21 15.95 -11.79
CA LEU A 316 -8.95 16.77 -10.82
C LEU A 316 -8.75 18.28 -11.09
N GLU A 317 -7.57 18.68 -11.55
CA GLU A 317 -7.28 20.04 -12.02
C GLU A 317 -8.01 20.36 -13.32
N GLY A 318 -8.03 19.41 -14.27
CA GLY A 318 -8.79 19.53 -15.51
C GLY A 318 -10.28 19.75 -15.24
N ALA A 319 -10.85 18.98 -14.29
CA ALA A 319 -12.23 19.16 -13.85
C ALA A 319 -12.46 20.53 -13.21
N ALA A 320 -11.55 20.98 -12.33
CA ALA A 320 -11.64 22.29 -11.69
C ALA A 320 -11.52 23.45 -12.69
N THR A 321 -10.81 23.25 -13.79
CA THR A 321 -10.61 24.25 -14.84
C THR A 321 -11.90 24.50 -15.62
N ILE A 322 -12.62 23.44 -15.97
CA ILE A 322 -13.87 23.53 -16.76
C ILE A 322 -15.14 23.68 -15.91
N ALA A 323 -15.04 23.58 -14.59
CA ALA A 323 -16.19 23.71 -13.71
C ALA A 323 -16.87 25.08 -13.85
N SER A 324 -18.14 25.08 -14.24
CA SER A 324 -18.92 26.28 -14.57
C SER A 324 -19.82 26.79 -13.43
N SER A 325 -19.90 26.06 -12.31
CA SER A 325 -20.74 26.44 -11.16
C SER A 325 -20.03 26.25 -9.83
N GLY A 326 -20.43 27.02 -8.82
CA GLY A 326 -19.94 26.85 -7.45
C GLY A 326 -20.25 25.46 -6.88
N PHE A 327 -21.38 24.86 -7.27
CA PHE A 327 -21.71 23.49 -6.87
C PHE A 327 -20.75 22.46 -7.46
N ALA A 328 -20.38 22.58 -8.75
CA ALA A 328 -19.40 21.70 -9.38
C ALA A 328 -18.03 21.79 -8.70
N LEU A 329 -17.57 23.02 -8.42
CA LEU A 329 -16.35 23.28 -7.67
C LEU A 329 -16.40 22.66 -6.27
N PHE A 330 -17.52 22.83 -5.54
CA PHE A 330 -17.72 22.21 -4.23
C PHE A 330 -17.64 20.68 -4.29
N MET A 331 -18.24 20.05 -5.31
CA MET A 331 -18.16 18.60 -5.49
C MET A 331 -16.73 18.12 -5.78
N ILE A 332 -15.97 18.86 -6.59
CA ILE A 332 -14.55 18.57 -6.84
C ILE A 332 -13.74 18.70 -5.54
N LEU A 333 -13.97 19.77 -4.76
CA LEU A 333 -13.33 19.95 -3.46
C LEU A 333 -13.60 18.76 -2.53
N LEU A 334 -14.84 18.31 -2.48
CA LEU A 334 -15.24 17.17 -1.65
C LEU A 334 -14.51 15.88 -2.07
N VAL A 335 -14.42 15.61 -3.38
CA VAL A 335 -13.64 14.48 -3.92
C VAL A 335 -12.17 14.60 -3.53
N VAL A 336 -11.54 15.75 -3.80
CA VAL A 336 -10.12 16.00 -3.49
C VAL A 336 -9.82 15.78 -2.01
N VAL A 337 -10.66 16.33 -1.11
CA VAL A 337 -10.48 16.20 0.34
C VAL A 337 -10.62 14.75 0.77
N LEU A 338 -11.67 14.04 0.34
CA LEU A 338 -11.90 12.65 0.73
C LEU A 338 -10.85 11.69 0.14
N ASP A 339 -10.46 11.90 -1.11
CA ASP A 339 -9.41 11.16 -1.78
C ASP A 339 -8.09 11.28 -1.02
N ASN A 340 -7.68 12.51 -0.76
CA ASN A 340 -6.40 12.74 -0.12
C ASN A 340 -6.41 12.33 1.37
N TRP A 341 -7.55 12.48 2.05
CA TRP A 341 -7.68 12.03 3.43
C TRP A 341 -7.56 10.51 3.56
N THR A 342 -8.29 9.76 2.72
CA THR A 342 -8.28 8.29 2.77
C THR A 342 -6.91 7.70 2.46
N ILE A 343 -6.23 8.19 1.40
CA ILE A 343 -4.89 7.71 1.03
C ILE A 343 -3.82 8.05 2.09
N ASN A 344 -3.91 9.23 2.73
CA ASN A 344 -2.91 9.63 3.73
C ASN A 344 -3.05 8.89 5.05
N VAL A 345 -4.28 8.61 5.50
CA VAL A 345 -4.49 7.77 6.69
C VAL A 345 -3.85 6.38 6.48
N LEU A 346 -3.95 5.82 5.28
CA LEU A 346 -3.32 4.54 4.91
C LEU A 346 -1.78 4.63 4.94
N ASN A 347 -1.20 5.67 4.33
CA ASN A 347 0.24 5.89 4.32
C ASN A 347 0.81 6.02 5.74
N ILE A 348 0.15 6.79 6.61
CA ILE A 348 0.56 6.96 8.01
C ILE A 348 0.44 5.61 8.75
N TYR A 349 -0.67 4.90 8.57
CA TYR A 349 -0.95 3.64 9.26
C TYR A 349 0.16 2.60 9.02
N THR A 350 0.45 2.25 7.78
CA THR A 350 1.48 1.25 7.48
C THR A 350 2.90 1.71 7.84
N SER A 351 3.20 2.99 7.63
CA SER A 351 4.51 3.54 8.00
C SER A 351 4.72 3.48 9.50
N SER A 352 3.67 3.74 10.29
CA SER A 352 3.73 3.62 11.74
C SER A 352 3.99 2.19 12.18
N LEU A 353 3.38 1.18 11.56
CA LEU A 353 3.66 -0.23 11.85
C LEU A 353 5.11 -0.61 11.53
N SER A 354 5.68 -0.04 10.48
CA SER A 354 7.11 -0.19 10.15
C SER A 354 8.00 0.44 11.23
N VAL A 355 7.64 1.64 11.72
CA VAL A 355 8.33 2.27 12.85
C VAL A 355 8.20 1.46 14.14
N VAL A 356 7.02 0.88 14.45
CA VAL A 356 6.87 -0.03 15.60
C VAL A 356 7.74 -1.27 15.43
N ASN A 357 7.89 -1.80 14.21
CA ASN A 357 8.81 -2.91 13.98
C ASN A 357 10.26 -2.52 14.32
N MET A 358 10.71 -1.33 13.90
CA MET A 358 12.03 -0.79 14.24
C MET A 358 12.22 -0.56 15.74
N VAL A 359 11.26 0.10 16.37
CA VAL A 359 11.29 0.51 17.78
C VAL A 359 10.03 0.00 18.50
N PRO A 360 9.96 -1.30 18.86
CA PRO A 360 8.75 -1.90 19.44
C PRO A 360 8.25 -1.21 20.71
N LYS A 361 9.17 -0.68 21.52
CA LYS A 361 8.84 0.02 22.77
C LYS A 361 8.05 1.32 22.56
N LEU A 362 8.07 1.89 21.36
CA LEU A 362 7.35 3.13 21.07
C LEU A 362 5.83 2.90 21.07
N GLY A 363 5.36 1.72 20.67
CA GLY A 363 3.93 1.45 20.50
C GLY A 363 3.34 2.16 19.28
N ARG A 364 2.15 1.71 18.88
CA ARG A 364 1.50 2.12 17.63
C ARG A 364 1.14 3.60 17.60
N PHE A 365 0.47 4.11 18.65
CA PHE A 365 -0.01 5.49 18.69
C PHE A 365 1.12 6.52 18.54
N TRP A 366 2.19 6.34 19.32
CA TRP A 366 3.33 7.24 19.30
C TRP A 366 4.13 7.14 17.99
N ALA A 367 4.21 5.93 17.40
CA ALA A 367 4.78 5.75 16.07
C ALA A 367 3.95 6.46 14.99
N THR A 368 2.62 6.40 15.06
CA THR A 368 1.73 7.15 14.17
C THR A 368 1.98 8.64 14.29
N LEU A 369 2.03 9.18 15.52
CA LEU A 369 2.30 10.60 15.75
C LEU A 369 3.69 11.03 15.24
N LEU A 370 4.72 10.20 15.43
CA LEU A 370 6.07 10.47 14.94
C LEU A 370 6.12 10.58 13.41
N VAL A 371 5.57 9.57 12.71
CA VAL A 371 5.47 9.55 11.25
C VAL A 371 4.70 10.77 10.73
N SER A 372 3.59 11.09 11.40
CA SER A 372 2.76 12.24 11.10
C SER A 372 3.51 13.57 11.24
N VAL A 373 4.19 13.81 12.36
CA VAL A 373 4.94 15.06 12.58
C VAL A 373 6.04 15.24 11.55
N ILE A 374 6.79 14.18 11.23
CA ILE A 374 7.85 14.24 10.22
C ILE A 374 7.25 14.55 8.84
N GLY A 375 6.16 13.89 8.45
CA GLY A 375 5.55 14.13 7.14
C GLY A 375 4.90 15.51 7.00
N VAL A 376 4.35 16.07 8.07
CA VAL A 376 3.90 17.48 8.07
C VAL A 376 5.08 18.43 7.92
N GLY A 377 6.18 18.17 8.64
CA GLY A 377 7.40 18.94 8.49
C GLY A 377 7.99 18.89 7.07
N LEU A 378 7.73 17.82 6.32
CA LEU A 378 8.15 17.72 4.92
C LEU A 378 7.12 18.32 3.95
N SER A 379 5.83 18.28 4.25
CA SER A 379 4.76 18.80 3.38
C SER A 379 4.73 20.33 3.25
N ILE A 380 5.46 21.05 4.11
CA ILE A 380 5.59 22.51 4.00
C ILE A 380 6.61 22.96 2.96
N PHE A 381 7.40 22.05 2.37
CA PHE A 381 8.41 22.37 1.36
C PHE A 381 7.86 22.14 -0.06
N PRO A 382 7.52 23.20 -0.83
CA PRO A 382 6.98 23.04 -2.18
C PRO A 382 7.91 22.31 -3.14
N SER A 383 9.22 22.36 -2.89
CA SER A 383 10.23 21.60 -3.64
C SER A 383 10.02 20.08 -3.62
N MET A 384 9.22 19.55 -2.69
CA MET A 384 8.81 18.14 -2.70
C MET A 384 8.07 17.78 -4.00
N LEU A 385 7.28 18.71 -4.57
CA LEU A 385 6.54 18.49 -5.82
C LEU A 385 7.45 18.15 -7.01
N ASN A 386 8.66 18.72 -7.02
CA ASN A 386 9.62 18.54 -8.12
C ASN A 386 10.36 17.20 -8.08
N LYS A 387 10.21 16.41 -7.01
CA LYS A 387 10.93 15.14 -6.79
C LYS A 387 10.10 13.89 -7.04
N LEU A 388 8.90 14.04 -7.60
CA LEU A 388 7.98 12.93 -7.80
C LEU A 388 8.57 11.86 -8.74
N GLN A 389 9.18 12.27 -9.84
CA GLN A 389 9.78 11.37 -10.82
C GLN A 389 11.01 10.63 -10.26
N ASP A 390 11.88 11.32 -9.53
CA ASP A 390 13.02 10.72 -8.81
C ASP A 390 12.56 9.63 -7.84
N THR A 391 11.40 9.84 -7.20
CA THR A 391 10.86 8.88 -6.23
C THR A 391 10.26 7.64 -6.89
N MET A 392 9.73 7.74 -8.12
CA MET A 392 9.28 6.58 -8.88
C MET A 392 10.45 5.63 -9.17
N THR A 393 11.59 6.20 -9.60
CA THR A 393 12.82 5.46 -9.87
C THR A 393 13.37 4.81 -8.61
N VAL A 394 13.48 5.56 -7.50
CA VAL A 394 13.94 5.03 -6.21
C VAL A 394 13.05 3.90 -5.69
N SER A 395 11.73 3.99 -5.92
CA SER A 395 10.78 2.94 -5.51
C SER A 395 11.06 1.62 -6.23
N GLY A 396 11.21 1.64 -7.56
CA GLY A 396 11.47 0.42 -8.33
C GLY A 396 12.79 -0.25 -7.95
N ILE A 397 13.82 0.57 -7.80
CA ILE A 397 15.18 0.15 -7.44
C ILE A 397 15.23 -0.69 -6.14
N PHE A 398 14.43 -0.34 -5.12
CA PHE A 398 14.43 -1.05 -3.84
C PHE A 398 13.31 -2.09 -3.73
N TYR A 399 12.09 -1.77 -4.17
CA TYR A 399 10.93 -2.61 -3.90
C TYR A 399 10.77 -3.78 -4.88
N ALA A 400 11.25 -3.67 -6.12
CA ALA A 400 11.28 -4.81 -7.03
C ALA A 400 12.16 -5.97 -6.51
N PRO A 401 13.43 -5.75 -6.11
CA PRO A 401 14.24 -6.84 -5.56
C PRO A 401 13.75 -7.29 -4.19
N LEU A 402 13.20 -6.39 -3.36
CA LEU A 402 12.58 -6.78 -2.10
C LEU A 402 11.41 -7.74 -2.31
N ALA A 403 10.48 -7.40 -3.22
CA ALA A 403 9.36 -8.24 -3.56
C ALA A 403 9.84 -9.59 -4.14
N ALA A 404 10.86 -9.57 -5.00
CA ALA A 404 11.47 -10.78 -5.55
C ALA A 404 11.89 -11.77 -4.46
N VAL A 405 12.69 -11.31 -3.50
CA VAL A 405 13.21 -12.16 -2.41
C VAL A 405 12.09 -12.61 -1.48
N VAL A 406 11.15 -11.73 -1.11
CA VAL A 406 10.04 -12.08 -0.20
C VAL A 406 9.09 -13.10 -0.80
N ILE A 407 8.66 -12.87 -2.05
CA ILE A 407 7.80 -13.79 -2.79
C ILE A 407 8.49 -15.14 -2.94
N THR A 408 9.77 -15.12 -3.34
CA THR A 408 10.52 -16.36 -3.58
C THR A 408 10.67 -17.17 -2.31
N ASP A 409 11.03 -16.51 -1.23
CA ASP A 409 11.24 -17.14 0.06
C ASP A 409 9.94 -17.76 0.59
N TYR A 410 8.83 -17.03 0.54
CA TYR A 410 7.55 -17.53 1.02
C TYR A 410 6.99 -18.65 0.15
N VAL A 411 6.90 -18.44 -1.16
CA VAL A 411 6.19 -19.32 -2.09
C VAL A 411 7.03 -20.54 -2.46
N PHE A 412 8.31 -20.36 -2.79
CA PHE A 412 9.14 -21.44 -3.35
C PHE A 412 10.04 -22.10 -2.30
N VAL A 413 10.62 -21.34 -1.36
CA VAL A 413 11.49 -21.90 -0.32
C VAL A 413 10.65 -22.50 0.81
N LYS A 414 9.74 -21.71 1.40
CA LYS A 414 8.91 -22.08 2.56
C LYS A 414 7.55 -22.69 2.21
N LYS A 415 7.16 -22.70 0.93
CA LYS A 415 5.92 -23.32 0.43
C LYS A 415 4.64 -22.82 1.14
N GLY A 416 4.61 -21.53 1.47
CA GLY A 416 3.45 -20.88 2.10
C GLY A 416 3.30 -21.15 3.60
N VAL A 417 4.31 -21.71 4.26
CA VAL A 417 4.27 -22.01 5.70
C VAL A 417 5.11 -21.01 6.48
N LEU A 418 4.52 -20.42 7.52
CA LEU A 418 5.14 -19.45 8.43
C LEU A 418 4.90 -19.87 9.88
N LEU A 419 5.95 -19.86 10.70
CA LEU A 419 5.85 -20.14 12.13
C LEU A 419 5.80 -18.83 12.91
N VAL A 420 4.59 -18.39 13.26
CA VAL A 420 4.37 -17.04 13.81
C VAL A 420 5.15 -16.80 15.10
N ASP A 421 5.12 -17.74 16.04
CA ASP A 421 5.80 -17.60 17.33
C ASP A 421 7.30 -17.30 17.16
N GLN A 422 7.92 -17.95 16.17
CA GLN A 422 9.34 -17.79 15.87
C GLN A 422 9.71 -16.41 15.30
N LEU A 423 8.73 -15.61 14.85
CA LEU A 423 8.96 -14.23 14.40
C LEU A 423 9.22 -13.26 15.55
N PHE A 424 8.84 -13.66 16.77
CA PHE A 424 8.99 -12.85 17.98
C PHE A 424 10.12 -13.36 18.89
N GLU A 425 10.61 -14.58 18.66
CA GLU A 425 11.73 -15.17 19.40
C GLU A 425 13.09 -14.65 18.91
N GLU A 426 13.85 -14.01 19.79
CA GLU A 426 15.19 -13.48 19.44
C GLU A 426 16.18 -14.58 19.06
N ASN A 427 16.04 -15.77 19.67
CA ASN A 427 16.85 -16.96 19.41
C ASN A 427 16.14 -18.03 18.58
N GLY A 428 15.05 -17.65 17.91
CA GLY A 428 14.27 -18.54 17.05
C GLY A 428 14.91 -18.82 15.69
N ILE A 429 14.18 -19.58 14.87
CA ILE A 429 14.65 -20.05 13.56
C ILE A 429 14.88 -18.91 12.56
N TYR A 430 14.24 -17.75 12.77
CA TYR A 430 14.41 -16.54 11.96
C TYR A 430 15.49 -15.60 12.49
N ARG A 431 16.34 -16.06 13.44
CA ARG A 431 17.51 -15.30 13.87
C ARG A 431 18.57 -15.21 12.77
N TYR A 432 18.76 -16.25 11.97
CA TYR A 432 19.85 -16.32 10.99
C TYR A 432 21.22 -15.95 11.63
N SER A 433 22.06 -15.21 10.90
CA SER A 433 23.35 -14.72 11.39
C SER A 433 23.14 -13.43 12.20
N ASN A 434 22.94 -13.57 13.52
CA ASN A 434 22.81 -12.45 14.46
C ASN A 434 21.67 -11.46 14.11
N GLY A 435 20.52 -11.99 13.66
CA GLY A 435 19.34 -11.23 13.26
C GLY A 435 19.27 -10.92 11.76
N TRP A 436 20.25 -11.33 10.96
CA TRP A 436 20.36 -10.99 9.54
C TRP A 436 20.44 -12.24 8.65
N ASN A 437 19.55 -12.32 7.67
CA ASN A 437 19.70 -13.27 6.56
C ASN A 437 20.59 -12.65 5.48
N ILE A 438 21.89 -12.94 5.54
CA ILE A 438 22.88 -12.42 4.60
C ILE A 438 22.56 -12.78 3.14
N PRO A 439 22.22 -14.04 2.79
CA PRO A 439 21.76 -14.37 1.44
C PRO A 439 20.60 -13.49 0.95
N ALA A 440 19.57 -13.25 1.79
CA ALA A 440 18.44 -12.42 1.39
C ALA A 440 18.89 -10.98 1.09
N LEU A 441 19.68 -10.38 1.98
CA LEU A 441 20.22 -9.03 1.76
C LEU A 441 21.11 -8.94 0.52
N THR A 442 22.01 -9.91 0.32
CA THR A 442 22.91 -9.93 -0.83
C THR A 442 22.12 -9.99 -2.13
N TRP A 443 21.09 -10.84 -2.21
CA TRP A 443 20.24 -10.90 -3.40
C TRP A 443 19.39 -9.66 -3.59
N THR A 444 18.93 -9.00 -2.52
CA THR A 444 18.27 -7.68 -2.65
C THR A 444 19.22 -6.63 -3.24
N ILE A 445 20.49 -6.61 -2.83
CA ILE A 445 21.51 -5.69 -3.36
C ILE A 445 21.86 -6.04 -4.82
N ILE A 446 22.01 -7.33 -5.16
CA ILE A 446 22.22 -7.76 -6.55
C ILE A 446 21.02 -7.33 -7.40
N GLY A 447 19.81 -7.49 -6.89
CA GLY A 447 18.60 -7.10 -7.58
C GLY A 447 18.47 -5.58 -7.79
N PHE A 448 18.96 -4.77 -6.86
CA PHE A 448 19.13 -3.32 -7.07
C PHE A 448 19.98 -3.05 -8.32
N VAL A 449 21.12 -3.75 -8.45
CA VAL A 449 22.02 -3.61 -9.61
C VAL A 449 21.32 -4.08 -10.88
N VAL A 450 20.63 -5.22 -10.84
CA VAL A 450 19.85 -5.73 -11.97
C VAL A 450 18.81 -4.71 -12.42
N TYR A 451 18.04 -4.12 -11.50
CA TYR A 451 17.03 -3.11 -11.85
C TYR A 451 17.67 -1.89 -12.52
N GLN A 452 18.72 -1.35 -11.91
CA GLN A 452 19.39 -0.12 -12.37
C GLN A 452 19.99 -0.26 -13.77
N TYR A 453 20.55 -1.43 -14.10
CA TYR A 453 21.20 -1.69 -15.39
C TYR A 453 20.29 -2.35 -16.42
N THR A 454 19.07 -2.75 -16.04
CA THR A 454 18.08 -3.22 -17.02
C THR A 454 17.61 -2.02 -17.84
N PRO A 455 17.71 -2.05 -19.18
CA PRO A 455 17.17 -0.97 -20.01
C PRO A 455 15.65 -0.81 -19.81
N PRO A 456 15.12 0.43 -19.77
CA PRO A 456 13.70 0.69 -19.49
C PRO A 456 12.72 -0.06 -20.42
N GLU A 457 13.13 -0.30 -21.67
CA GLU A 457 12.38 -1.03 -22.70
C GLU A 457 12.14 -2.52 -22.38
N TYR A 458 12.86 -3.10 -21.42
CA TYR A 458 12.73 -4.51 -21.03
C TYR A 458 11.91 -4.72 -19.76
N PHE A 459 11.13 -3.73 -19.32
CA PHE A 459 10.29 -3.83 -18.13
C PHE A 459 11.12 -4.17 -16.87
N GLN A 460 11.92 -3.20 -16.41
CA GLN A 460 12.90 -3.34 -15.33
C GLN A 460 12.40 -4.11 -14.10
N SER A 461 11.17 -3.83 -13.64
CA SER A 461 10.57 -4.50 -12.47
C SER A 461 10.45 -6.00 -12.66
N ILE A 462 9.96 -6.48 -13.83
CA ILE A 462 9.76 -7.92 -14.03
C ILE A 462 11.09 -8.65 -14.20
N VAL A 463 12.03 -8.06 -14.94
CA VAL A 463 13.38 -8.62 -15.13
C VAL A 463 14.08 -8.74 -13.78
N CYS A 464 14.02 -7.69 -12.96
CA CYS A 464 14.56 -7.71 -11.61
C CYS A 464 13.92 -8.80 -10.75
N ILE A 465 12.58 -8.89 -10.73
CA ILE A 465 11.86 -9.88 -9.91
C ILE A 465 12.23 -11.32 -10.32
N VAL A 466 12.28 -11.58 -11.63
CA VAL A 466 12.61 -12.90 -12.17
C VAL A 466 14.05 -13.27 -11.86
N LEU A 467 15.03 -12.45 -12.26
CA LEU A 467 16.45 -12.79 -12.10
C LEU A 467 16.87 -12.87 -10.63
N THR A 468 16.41 -11.92 -9.81
CA THR A 468 16.72 -11.90 -8.37
C THR A 468 16.05 -13.06 -7.65
N GLY A 469 14.78 -13.36 -7.99
CA GLY A 469 14.04 -14.47 -7.41
C GLY A 469 14.66 -15.83 -7.75
N PHE A 470 14.96 -16.07 -9.02
CA PHE A 470 15.64 -17.31 -9.44
C PHE A 470 17.00 -17.45 -8.75
N GLY A 471 17.81 -16.40 -8.76
CA GLY A 471 19.11 -16.39 -8.10
C GLY A 471 19.04 -16.72 -6.61
N TYR A 472 18.14 -16.03 -5.88
CA TYR A 472 17.91 -16.29 -4.46
C TYR A 472 17.45 -17.73 -4.20
N TYR A 473 16.52 -18.25 -5.00
CA TYR A 473 16.03 -19.62 -4.88
C TYR A 473 17.15 -20.65 -5.05
N PHE A 474 17.96 -20.52 -6.10
CA PHE A 474 19.07 -21.45 -6.34
C PHE A 474 20.12 -21.37 -5.25
N HIS A 475 20.44 -20.17 -4.75
CA HIS A 475 21.34 -19.99 -3.61
C HIS A 475 20.82 -20.77 -2.38
N GLN A 476 19.53 -20.64 -2.05
CA GLN A 476 18.95 -21.35 -0.91
C GLN A 476 18.88 -22.87 -1.10
N LYS A 477 18.67 -23.32 -2.34
CA LYS A 477 18.66 -24.75 -2.69
C LYS A 477 20.05 -25.37 -2.56
N LEU A 478 21.09 -24.70 -3.07
CA LEU A 478 22.47 -25.19 -3.04
C LEU A 478 23.03 -25.27 -1.61
N ASN A 479 22.65 -24.34 -0.73
CA ASN A 479 23.08 -24.33 0.67
C ASN A 479 22.29 -25.29 1.58
N GLY A 480 21.40 -26.11 1.01
CA GLY A 480 20.58 -27.08 1.76
C GLY A 480 19.56 -26.44 2.72
N GLN A 481 19.38 -25.12 2.71
CA GLN A 481 18.45 -24.43 3.62
C GLN A 481 17.00 -24.80 3.34
N VAL A 482 16.65 -25.02 2.06
CA VAL A 482 15.33 -25.52 1.66
C VAL A 482 15.03 -26.86 2.34
N GLN A 483 16.00 -27.76 2.41
CA GLN A 483 15.82 -29.09 3.01
C GLN A 483 15.75 -28.99 4.54
N LYS A 484 16.66 -28.25 5.17
CA LYS A 484 16.67 -28.01 6.62
C LYS A 484 15.38 -27.37 7.11
N GLN A 485 14.86 -26.37 6.40
CA GLN A 485 13.58 -25.74 6.76
C GLN A 485 12.40 -26.70 6.59
N ARG A 486 12.39 -27.54 5.54
CA ARG A 486 11.35 -28.56 5.36
C ARG A 486 11.33 -29.57 6.50
N GLU A 487 12.51 -30.07 6.89
CA GLU A 487 12.63 -31.01 8.00
C GLU A 487 12.18 -30.40 9.33
N MET A 488 12.52 -29.12 9.55
CA MET A 488 12.13 -28.38 10.75
C MET A 488 10.62 -28.13 10.79
N LEU A 489 10.01 -27.70 9.67
CA LEU A 489 8.57 -27.52 9.56
C LEU A 489 7.82 -28.84 9.75
N ALA A 490 8.31 -29.93 9.13
CA ALA A 490 7.73 -31.26 9.30
C ALA A 490 7.76 -31.72 10.77
N LYS A 491 8.89 -31.52 11.46
CA LYS A 491 9.05 -31.86 12.89
C LYS A 491 8.17 -31.03 13.82
N MET A 492 7.84 -29.79 13.47
CA MET A 492 6.97 -28.94 14.30
C MET A 492 5.48 -29.12 13.97
N SER A 493 5.15 -29.72 12.82
CA SER A 493 3.78 -30.05 12.42
C SER A 493 3.32 -31.45 12.83
N ALA A 494 4.25 -32.34 13.13
CA ALA A 494 4.02 -33.69 13.67
C ALA A 494 4.00 -33.64 15.20
#